data_AF-X1N754-F1
#
_entry.id   AF-X1N754-F1
#
_cell.length_a   1.000
_cell.length_b   1.000
_cell.length_c   1.000
_cell.angle_alpha   90.00
_cell.angle_beta   90.00
_cell.angle_gamma   90.00
#
_symmetry.space_group_name_H-M   'P 1'
#
loop_
_entity.id
_entity.type
_entity.pdbx_description
1 polymer ?
#
loop_
_entity_poly.entity_id
_entity_poly.type
_entity_poly.pdbx_seq_one_letter_code
_entity_poly.pdbx_strand_id
1 'polypeptide(L)'
;MPQIKNLKKVAQRIKKALKNKEKIILYGDSDVDGICSTVILKETIENLGGEITAVYFPNREKEGYGLTESGLSFLSKFSPALLFTLDCGIGNVKEAELAIKQGFKLIIIDHHVVLEKLPKAELIVDPKQKGDKYPFKEFAATGLVFKLAQLLLKEEILKESLLELCALATIAD
;
A
#
# COMPACT_ATOMS: atom_id res chain seq x y z
N MET A 1 0.39 23.63 2.21
CA MET A 1 1.00 22.91 1.08
C MET A 1 -0.01 21.90 0.51
N PRO A 2 -0.06 21.70 -0.81
CA PRO A 2 -0.89 20.67 -1.42
C PRO A 2 -0.53 19.30 -0.87
N GLN A 3 -1.50 18.39 -0.83
CA GLN A 3 -1.35 17.06 -0.25
C GLN A 3 -1.81 15.99 -1.25
N ILE A 4 -1.06 14.88 -1.31
CA ILE A 4 -1.49 13.66 -2.01
C ILE A 4 -2.85 13.22 -1.46
N LYS A 5 -3.78 13.01 -2.38
CA LYS A 5 -5.16 12.61 -2.14
C LYS A 5 -5.18 11.35 -1.28
N ASN A 6 -6.07 11.32 -0.30
CA ASN A 6 -6.28 10.23 0.65
C ASN A 6 -5.09 9.85 1.57
N LEU A 7 -3.87 10.35 1.37
CA LEU A 7 -2.71 9.96 2.18
C LEU A 7 -2.92 10.17 3.70
N LYS A 8 -3.48 11.32 4.11
CA LYS A 8 -3.86 11.57 5.52
C LYS A 8 -4.96 10.63 6.01
N LYS A 9 -5.92 10.27 5.15
CA LYS A 9 -7.00 9.35 5.50
C LYS A 9 -6.44 7.95 5.75
N VAL A 10 -5.45 7.52 4.96
CA VAL A 10 -4.75 6.26 5.19
C VAL A 10 -4.02 6.27 6.54
N ALA A 11 -3.28 7.34 6.86
CA ALA A 11 -2.65 7.47 8.18
C ALA A 11 -3.66 7.37 9.34
N GLN A 12 -4.82 8.03 9.22
CA GLN A 12 -5.90 7.93 10.20
C GLN A 12 -6.49 6.50 10.27
N ARG A 13 -6.61 5.84 9.12
CA ARG A 13 -7.16 4.49 9.01
C ARG A 13 -6.24 3.44 9.64
N ILE A 14 -4.91 3.60 9.49
CA ILE A 14 -3.90 2.80 10.19
C ILE A 14 -4.07 2.98 11.71
N LYS A 15 -4.07 4.22 12.22
CA LYS A 15 -4.26 4.48 13.66
C LYS A 15 -5.55 3.84 14.20
N LYS A 16 -6.64 3.89 13.42
CA LYS A 16 -7.90 3.20 13.77
C LYS A 16 -7.76 1.69 13.80
N ALA A 17 -7.08 1.09 12.81
CA ALA A 17 -6.81 -0.35 12.76
C ALA A 17 -6.04 -0.82 14.00
N LEU A 18 -4.99 -0.08 14.37
CA LEU A 18 -4.17 -0.37 15.54
C LEU A 18 -4.97 -0.29 16.84
N LYS A 19 -5.74 0.79 17.03
CA LYS A 19 -6.62 0.95 18.20
C LYS A 19 -7.63 -0.19 18.34
N ASN A 20 -8.15 -0.68 17.21
CA ASN A 20 -9.15 -1.73 17.16
C ASN A 20 -8.53 -3.15 17.10
N LYS A 21 -7.19 -3.27 17.09
CA LYS A 21 -6.47 -4.54 16.90
C LYS A 21 -6.95 -5.31 15.66
N GLU A 22 -7.22 -4.58 14.58
CA GLU A 22 -7.58 -5.20 13.29
C GLU A 22 -6.36 -5.95 12.72
N LYS A 23 -6.60 -7.10 12.09
CA LYS A 23 -5.57 -7.78 11.29
C LYS A 23 -5.16 -6.89 10.13
N ILE A 24 -3.85 -6.75 9.90
CA ILE A 24 -3.29 -5.98 8.79
C ILE A 24 -2.47 -6.92 7.91
N ILE A 25 -2.72 -6.88 6.61
CA ILE A 25 -2.03 -7.69 5.62
C ILE A 25 -1.40 -6.74 4.59
N LEU A 26 -0.16 -7.03 4.21
CA LEU A 26 0.55 -6.30 3.17
C LEU A 26 0.71 -7.20 1.93
N TYR A 27 0.29 -6.69 0.79
CA TYR A 27 0.45 -7.31 -0.52
C TYR A 27 1.34 -6.39 -1.34
N GLY A 28 2.61 -6.76 -1.50
CA GLY A 28 3.56 -6.00 -2.28
C GLY A 28 3.72 -6.59 -3.67
N ASP A 29 4.09 -5.75 -4.63
CA ASP A 29 4.72 -6.24 -5.85
C ASP A 29 6.11 -6.84 -5.56
N SER A 30 6.56 -7.75 -6.42
CA SER A 30 7.76 -8.57 -6.23
C SER A 30 9.06 -7.95 -6.74
N ASP A 31 9.04 -6.72 -7.24
CA ASP A 31 10.25 -5.97 -7.61
C ASP A 31 10.74 -5.07 -6.46
N VAL A 32 11.75 -4.25 -6.74
CA VAL A 32 12.43 -3.46 -5.71
C VAL A 32 11.49 -2.41 -5.11
N ASP A 33 10.61 -1.78 -5.89
CA ASP A 33 9.70 -0.75 -5.39
C ASP A 33 8.60 -1.37 -4.51
N GLY A 34 7.94 -2.43 -4.97
CA GLY A 34 6.96 -3.18 -4.18
C GLY A 34 7.53 -3.79 -2.89
N ILE A 35 8.74 -4.36 -2.94
CA ILE A 35 9.41 -4.92 -1.76
C ILE A 35 9.76 -3.82 -0.76
N CYS A 36 10.40 -2.73 -1.20
CA CYS A 36 10.77 -1.63 -0.30
C CYS A 36 9.55 -0.93 0.29
N SER A 37 8.51 -0.70 -0.51
CA SER A 37 7.20 -0.20 -0.05
C SER A 37 6.62 -1.07 1.07
N THR A 38 6.71 -2.39 0.91
CA THR A 38 6.22 -3.35 1.90
C THR A 38 7.01 -3.31 3.20
N VAL A 39 8.34 -3.26 3.10
CA VAL A 39 9.24 -3.16 4.27
C VAL A 39 8.99 -1.85 5.02
N ILE A 40 8.96 -0.71 4.32
CA ILE A 40 8.75 0.60 4.94
C ILE A 40 7.40 0.66 5.66
N LEU A 41 6.32 0.16 5.05
CA LEU A 41 5.00 0.17 5.70
C LEU A 41 4.95 -0.79 6.90
N LYS A 42 5.56 -1.97 6.79
CA LYS A 42 5.68 -2.93 7.89
C LYS A 42 6.39 -2.28 9.09
N GLU A 43 7.60 -1.75 8.88
CA GLU A 43 8.37 -1.10 9.94
C GLU A 43 7.63 0.09 10.53
N THR A 44 6.93 0.86 9.69
CA THR A 44 6.11 1.99 10.16
C THR A 44 5.01 1.51 11.11
N ILE A 45 4.32 0.42 10.78
CA ILE A 45 3.24 -0.13 11.59
C ILE A 45 3.79 -0.73 12.90
N GLU A 46 4.90 -1.44 12.85
CA GLU A 46 5.56 -2.04 14.02
C GLU A 46 6.07 -0.97 14.98
N ASN A 47 6.65 0.13 14.47
CA ASN A 47 7.07 1.29 15.28
C ASN A 47 5.89 2.01 15.97
N LEU A 48 4.66 1.85 15.45
CA LEU A 48 3.44 2.34 16.09
C LEU A 48 2.85 1.33 17.12
N GLY A 49 3.53 0.21 17.35
CA GLY A 49 3.07 -0.88 18.23
C GLY A 49 2.03 -1.81 17.58
N GLY A 50 1.96 -1.83 16.25
CA GLY A 50 1.13 -2.75 15.49
C GLY A 50 1.82 -4.06 15.12
N GLU A 51 1.05 -4.99 14.58
CA GLU A 51 1.55 -6.27 14.07
C GLU A 51 1.01 -6.53 12.66
N ILE A 52 1.86 -7.06 11.77
CA ILE A 52 1.46 -7.49 10.44
C ILE A 52 1.09 -8.99 10.48
N THR A 53 -0.16 -9.29 10.15
CA THR A 53 -0.71 -10.65 10.17
C THR A 53 -0.11 -11.52 9.06
N ALA A 54 0.09 -10.94 7.88
CA ALA A 54 0.69 -11.63 6.74
C ALA A 54 1.30 -10.63 5.77
N VAL A 55 2.35 -11.08 5.07
CA VAL A 55 2.92 -10.39 3.91
C VAL A 55 2.84 -11.34 2.73
N TYR A 56 2.48 -10.82 1.56
CA TYR A 56 2.39 -11.59 0.33
C TYR A 56 3.07 -10.85 -0.82
N PHE A 57 3.79 -11.61 -1.64
CA PHE A 57 4.35 -11.16 -2.91
C PHE A 57 3.91 -12.19 -3.96
N PRO A 58 3.25 -11.78 -5.06
CA PRO A 58 2.85 -12.71 -6.09
C PRO A 58 4.05 -13.27 -6.82
N ASN A 59 3.99 -14.55 -7.19
CA ASN A 59 4.91 -15.10 -8.16
C ASN A 59 4.50 -14.62 -9.56
N ARG A 60 5.19 -13.60 -10.10
CA ARG A 60 4.87 -13.00 -11.40
C ARG A 60 4.78 -14.01 -12.56
N GLU A 61 5.59 -15.07 -12.56
CA GLU A 61 5.57 -16.09 -13.63
C GLU A 61 4.35 -17.01 -13.57
N LYS A 62 3.89 -17.33 -12.36
CA LYS A 62 2.79 -18.30 -12.14
C LYS A 62 1.43 -17.64 -11.96
N GLU A 63 1.41 -16.49 -11.31
CA GLU A 63 0.18 -15.80 -10.88
C GLU A 63 -0.09 -14.54 -11.70
N GLY A 64 0.93 -13.99 -12.35
CA GLY A 64 0.87 -12.70 -13.04
C GLY A 64 1.21 -11.51 -12.13
N TYR A 65 1.05 -10.31 -12.70
CA TYR A 65 1.33 -9.04 -12.02
C TYR A 65 0.08 -8.51 -11.28
N GLY A 66 0.34 -7.81 -10.17
CA GLY A 66 -0.66 -7.06 -9.41
C GLY A 66 -1.47 -7.93 -8.45
N LEU A 67 -2.66 -7.46 -8.07
CA LEU A 67 -3.53 -8.20 -7.16
C LEU A 67 -4.12 -9.43 -7.90
N THR A 68 -3.79 -10.64 -7.42
CA THR A 68 -4.20 -11.91 -8.06
C THR A 68 -5.30 -12.64 -7.28
N GLU A 69 -6.15 -13.40 -7.98
CA GLU A 69 -7.16 -14.26 -7.36
C GLU A 69 -6.52 -15.36 -6.50
N SER A 70 -5.40 -15.94 -6.93
CA SER A 70 -4.64 -16.94 -6.16
C SER A 70 -4.11 -16.37 -4.84
N GLY A 71 -3.51 -15.18 -4.88
CA GLY A 71 -3.00 -14.51 -3.68
C GLY A 71 -4.13 -14.13 -2.73
N LEU A 72 -5.24 -13.60 -3.25
CA LEU A 72 -6.44 -13.31 -2.47
C LEU A 72 -7.03 -14.57 -1.81
N SER A 73 -7.14 -15.66 -2.56
CA SER A 73 -7.58 -16.96 -2.06
C SER A 73 -6.67 -17.47 -0.94
N PHE A 74 -5.35 -17.39 -1.11
CA PHE A 74 -4.38 -17.79 -0.08
C PHE A 74 -4.52 -16.96 1.20
N LEU A 75 -4.77 -15.66 1.08
CA LEU A 75 -4.90 -14.73 2.20
C LEU A 75 -6.29 -14.77 2.85
N SER A 76 -7.31 -15.31 2.18
CA SER A 76 -8.70 -15.30 2.63
C SER A 76 -8.91 -15.94 4.01
N LYS A 77 -8.05 -16.90 4.38
CA LYS A 77 -8.02 -17.52 5.73
C LYS A 77 -7.76 -16.53 6.87
N PHE A 78 -7.20 -15.36 6.56
CA PHE A 78 -6.94 -14.30 7.53
C PHE A 78 -8.08 -13.26 7.58
N SER A 79 -9.03 -13.30 6.65
CA SER A 79 -10.18 -12.39 6.64
C SER A 79 -11.03 -12.53 7.93
N PRO A 80 -11.73 -11.46 8.37
CA PRO A 80 -11.65 -10.09 7.86
C PRO A 80 -10.33 -9.40 8.23
N ALA A 81 -9.76 -8.63 7.30
CA ALA A 81 -8.49 -7.92 7.51
C ALA A 81 -8.43 -6.61 6.70
N LEU A 82 -7.62 -5.67 7.17
CA LEU A 82 -7.20 -4.49 6.40
C LEU A 82 -6.07 -4.91 5.46
N LEU A 83 -6.35 -4.92 4.16
CA LEU A 83 -5.41 -5.34 3.12
C LEU A 83 -4.84 -4.10 2.44
N PHE A 84 -3.52 -3.95 2.49
CA PHE A 84 -2.79 -2.96 1.70
C PHE A 84 -2.23 -3.62 0.45
N THR A 85 -2.49 -3.07 -0.73
CA THR A 85 -1.69 -3.34 -1.93
C THR A 85 -0.69 -2.22 -2.11
N LEU A 86 0.56 -2.58 -2.37
CA LEU A 86 1.71 -1.70 -2.43
C LEU A 86 2.39 -1.93 -3.77
N ASP A 87 2.53 -0.85 -4.53
CA ASP A 87 3.06 -0.86 -5.90
C ASP A 87 2.24 -1.70 -6.89
N CYS A 88 0.97 -1.92 -6.54
CA CYS A 88 0.00 -2.53 -7.43
C CYS A 88 -1.43 -2.28 -6.96
N GLY A 89 -2.38 -2.63 -7.83
CA GLY A 89 -3.81 -2.66 -7.51
C GLY A 89 -4.63 -1.62 -8.26
N ILE A 90 -4.05 -0.51 -8.73
CA ILE A 90 -4.82 0.59 -9.37
C ILE A 90 -5.55 0.13 -10.65
N GLY A 91 -5.02 -0.88 -11.35
CA GLY A 91 -5.66 -1.50 -12.52
C GLY A 91 -6.55 -2.71 -12.20
N ASN A 92 -6.50 -3.26 -10.99
CA ASN A 92 -7.10 -4.55 -10.63
C ASN A 92 -8.57 -4.42 -10.20
N VAL A 93 -9.44 -4.00 -11.13
CA VAL A 93 -10.86 -3.74 -10.84
C VAL A 93 -11.61 -5.00 -10.39
N LYS A 94 -11.39 -6.13 -11.07
CA LYS A 94 -12.11 -7.38 -10.79
C LYS A 94 -11.64 -8.00 -9.48
N GLU A 95 -10.33 -7.99 -9.24
CA GLU A 95 -9.72 -8.58 -8.06
C GLU A 95 -9.98 -7.73 -6.82
N ALA A 96 -10.09 -6.40 -6.97
CA ALA A 96 -10.58 -5.54 -5.90
C ALA A 96 -12.03 -5.89 -5.48
N GLU A 97 -12.93 -6.14 -6.44
CA GLU A 97 -14.30 -6.59 -6.13
C GLU A 97 -14.29 -7.95 -5.41
N LEU A 98 -13.42 -8.88 -5.82
CA LEU A 98 -13.24 -10.16 -5.15
C LEU A 98 -12.71 -9.99 -3.72
N ALA A 99 -11.70 -9.15 -3.51
CA ALA A 99 -11.13 -8.87 -2.20
C ALA A 99 -12.20 -8.38 -1.21
N ILE A 100 -13.05 -7.44 -1.64
CA ILE A 100 -14.16 -6.94 -0.82
C ILE A 100 -15.17 -8.07 -0.51
N LYS A 101 -15.50 -8.93 -1.50
CA LYS A 101 -16.40 -10.08 -1.27
C LYS A 101 -15.82 -11.08 -0.27
N GLN A 102 -14.50 -11.24 -0.24
CA GLN A 102 -13.79 -12.10 0.71
C GLN A 102 -13.59 -11.45 2.10
N GLY A 103 -14.15 -10.26 2.33
CA GLY A 103 -14.13 -9.60 3.64
C GLY A 103 -12.89 -8.76 3.92
N PHE A 104 -12.08 -8.47 2.90
CA PHE A 104 -10.99 -7.51 3.03
C PHE A 104 -11.49 -6.08 2.97
N LYS A 105 -10.87 -5.22 3.78
CA LYS A 105 -10.96 -3.77 3.64
C LYS A 105 -9.72 -3.33 2.86
N LEU A 106 -9.89 -3.06 1.56
CA LEU A 106 -8.79 -2.82 0.64
C LEU A 106 -8.31 -1.35 0.69
N ILE A 107 -6.99 -1.15 0.85
CA ILE A 107 -6.29 0.12 0.65
C ILE A 107 -5.26 -0.10 -0.45
N ILE A 108 -5.25 0.79 -1.44
CA ILE A 108 -4.31 0.74 -2.56
C ILE A 108 -3.35 1.92 -2.43
N ILE A 109 -2.05 1.66 -2.45
CA ILE A 109 -0.98 2.67 -2.57
C ILE A 109 -0.16 2.32 -3.82
N ASP A 110 -0.31 3.13 -4.85
CA ASP A 110 0.17 2.83 -6.20
C ASP A 110 0.53 4.13 -6.94
N HIS A 111 1.24 4.00 -8.05
CA HIS A 111 1.74 5.09 -8.88
C HIS A 111 1.64 4.81 -10.40
N HIS A 112 1.13 3.64 -10.77
CA HIS A 112 0.93 3.23 -12.15
C HIS A 112 -0.12 4.09 -12.88
N VAL A 113 -0.27 3.86 -14.19
CA VAL A 113 -1.26 4.58 -15.00
C VAL A 113 -2.68 4.28 -14.52
N VAL A 114 -3.42 5.34 -14.18
CA VAL A 114 -4.83 5.25 -13.80
C VAL A 114 -5.69 4.98 -15.03
N LEU A 115 -6.41 3.86 -15.02
CA LEU A 115 -7.39 3.51 -16.06
C LEU A 115 -8.72 4.29 -15.87
N GLU A 116 -9.61 4.22 -16.86
CA GLU A 116 -10.92 4.92 -16.80
C GLU A 116 -11.77 4.49 -15.59
N LYS A 117 -11.75 3.19 -15.26
CA LYS A 117 -12.47 2.63 -14.12
C LYS A 117 -11.49 2.36 -12.99
N LEU A 118 -11.70 3.02 -11.85
CA LEU A 118 -10.97 2.74 -10.63
C LEU A 118 -11.48 1.47 -9.93
N PRO A 119 -10.58 0.71 -9.28
CA PRO A 119 -10.94 -0.44 -8.46
C PRO A 119 -11.74 0.00 -7.23
N LYS A 120 -12.58 -0.91 -6.73
CA LYS A 120 -13.32 -0.67 -5.49
C LYS A 120 -12.41 -0.88 -4.29
N ALA A 121 -12.05 0.21 -3.61
CA ALA A 121 -11.24 0.18 -2.39
C ALA A 121 -11.81 1.14 -1.34
N GLU A 122 -11.47 0.91 -0.07
CA GLU A 122 -11.79 1.84 1.03
C GLU A 122 -11.05 3.17 0.82
N LEU A 123 -9.78 3.11 0.45
CA LEU A 123 -8.93 4.26 0.11
C LEU A 123 -7.97 3.89 -1.03
N ILE A 124 -7.70 4.87 -1.90
CA ILE A 124 -6.68 4.77 -2.96
C ILE A 124 -5.76 5.98 -2.86
N VAL A 125 -4.46 5.74 -2.75
CA VAL A 125 -3.40 6.75 -2.79
C VAL A 125 -2.64 6.54 -4.09
N ASP A 126 -2.81 7.49 -5.00
CA ASP A 126 -2.10 7.55 -6.27
C ASP A 126 -2.20 9.00 -6.77
N PRO A 127 -1.07 9.73 -6.92
CA PRO A 127 -1.05 11.11 -7.38
C PRO A 127 -1.65 11.33 -8.79
N LYS A 128 -1.67 10.30 -9.65
CA LYS A 128 -2.20 10.36 -11.02
C LYS A 128 -3.72 10.29 -11.06
N GLN A 129 -4.39 10.05 -9.92
CA GLN A 129 -5.84 10.09 -9.82
C GLN A 129 -6.43 11.46 -10.17
N LYS A 130 -7.60 11.44 -10.83
CA LYS A 130 -8.42 12.63 -11.00
C LYS A 130 -8.72 13.30 -9.65
N GLY A 131 -8.47 14.61 -9.60
CA GLY A 131 -8.71 15.45 -8.43
C GLY A 131 -7.56 15.49 -7.41
N ASP A 132 -6.46 14.77 -7.62
CA ASP A 132 -5.25 14.95 -6.82
C ASP A 132 -4.55 16.28 -7.19
N LYS A 133 -4.31 17.13 -6.18
CA LYS A 133 -3.73 18.48 -6.36
C LYS A 133 -2.23 18.56 -6.08
N TYR A 134 -1.58 17.45 -5.77
CA TYR A 134 -0.14 17.44 -5.52
C TYR A 134 0.62 17.69 -6.82
N PRO A 135 1.63 18.58 -6.85
CA PRO A 135 2.23 19.05 -8.10
C PRO A 135 3.09 17.98 -8.80
N PHE A 136 3.77 17.13 -8.04
CA PHE A 136 4.61 16.06 -8.58
C PHE A 136 3.81 14.76 -8.72
N LYS A 137 3.82 14.14 -9.90
CA LYS A 137 3.00 12.97 -10.22
C LYS A 137 3.78 11.68 -10.42
N GLU A 138 5.09 11.79 -10.62
CA GLU A 138 5.99 10.68 -10.94
C GLU A 138 6.68 10.12 -9.69
N PHE A 139 5.90 9.88 -8.63
CA PHE A 139 6.42 9.14 -7.48
C PHE A 139 6.58 7.67 -7.86
N ALA A 140 7.63 7.01 -7.37
CA ALA A 140 7.60 5.57 -7.10
C ALA A 140 6.64 5.28 -5.93
N ALA A 141 6.07 4.09 -5.85
CA ALA A 141 5.18 3.68 -4.76
C ALA A 141 5.87 3.82 -3.38
N THR A 142 7.16 3.49 -3.29
CA THR A 142 7.98 3.64 -2.08
C THR A 142 7.98 5.08 -1.59
N GLY A 143 8.01 6.05 -2.51
CA GLY A 143 7.96 7.48 -2.18
C GLY A 143 6.63 7.86 -1.53
N LEU A 144 5.52 7.27 -1.97
CA LEU A 144 4.19 7.47 -1.37
C LEU A 144 4.12 6.83 0.01
N VAL A 145 4.67 5.63 0.18
CA VAL A 145 4.72 4.94 1.47
C VAL A 145 5.64 5.67 2.45
N PHE A 146 6.78 6.19 2.00
CA PHE A 146 7.66 7.01 2.83
C PHE A 146 6.96 8.32 3.26
N LYS A 147 6.23 8.99 2.35
CA LYS A 147 5.38 10.14 2.71
C LYS A 147 4.31 9.77 3.74
N LEU A 148 3.76 8.56 3.67
CA LEU A 148 2.82 8.06 4.69
C LEU A 148 3.53 7.84 6.04
N ALA A 149 4.73 7.26 6.04
CA ALA A 149 5.55 7.09 7.24
C ALA A 149 5.87 8.44 7.89
N GLN A 150 6.20 9.48 7.11
CA GLN A 150 6.41 10.85 7.58
C GLN A 150 5.19 11.45 8.31
N LEU A 151 3.97 11.00 8.00
CA LEU A 151 2.75 11.44 8.71
C LEU A 151 2.50 10.69 10.02
N LEU A 152 3.13 9.53 10.19
CA LEU A 152 2.86 8.58 11.26
C LEU A 152 3.94 8.59 12.33
N LEU A 153 5.20 8.73 11.93
CA LEU A 153 6.37 8.64 12.79
C LEU A 153 6.97 10.01 13.07
N LYS A 154 7.77 10.07 14.14
CA LYS A 154 8.62 11.24 14.42
C LYS A 154 9.89 11.18 13.57
N GLU A 155 10.51 12.34 13.36
CA GLU A 155 11.66 12.50 12.47
C GLU A 155 12.85 11.61 12.85
N GLU A 156 13.04 11.34 14.14
CA GLU A 156 14.17 10.54 14.64
C GLU A 156 14.10 9.07 14.21
N ILE A 157 12.90 8.53 13.95
CA ILE A 157 12.69 7.15 13.51
C ILE A 157 12.86 7.02 11.98
N LEU A 158 12.68 8.11 11.25
CA LEU A 158 12.62 8.13 9.79
C LEU A 158 13.99 8.22 9.11
N LYS A 159 15.06 8.55 9.84
CA LYS A 159 16.20 9.28 9.27
C LYS A 159 17.28 8.47 8.57
N GLU A 160 17.40 7.16 8.79
CA GLU A 160 18.54 6.41 8.21
C GLU A 160 18.06 5.26 7.29
N SER A 161 17.51 4.16 7.81
CA SER A 161 17.18 2.99 6.97
C SER A 161 16.02 3.22 5.97
N LEU A 162 14.93 3.87 6.41
CA LEU A 162 13.73 4.02 5.59
C LEU A 162 13.93 4.96 4.40
N LEU A 163 14.74 6.01 4.58
CA LEU A 163 15.04 6.96 3.52
C LEU A 163 15.99 6.35 2.48
N GLU A 164 16.97 5.54 2.90
CA GLU A 164 17.87 4.82 2.00
C GLU A 164 17.10 3.80 1.14
N LEU A 165 16.20 3.03 1.74
CA LEU A 165 15.31 2.11 1.00
C LEU A 165 14.41 2.88 0.01
N CYS A 166 13.85 4.00 0.44
CA CYS A 166 13.05 4.85 -0.45
C CYS A 166 13.90 5.36 -1.63
N ALA A 167 15.13 5.81 -1.40
CA ALA A 167 16.01 6.30 -2.46
C ALA A 167 16.40 5.17 -3.43
N LEU A 168 16.76 3.99 -2.92
CA LEU A 168 17.10 2.83 -3.75
C LEU A 168 15.94 2.42 -4.66
N ALA A 169 14.74 2.23 -4.08
CA ALA A 169 13.57 1.84 -4.86
C ALA A 169 13.13 2.91 -5.86
N THR A 170 13.26 4.20 -5.52
CA THR A 170 12.97 5.31 -6.47
C THR A 170 13.93 5.33 -7.66
N ILE A 171 15.15 4.81 -7.53
CA ILE A 171 16.11 4.71 -8.64
C ILE A 171 15.88 3.44 -9.47
N ALA A 172 15.37 2.39 -8.84
CA ALA A 172 15.16 1.08 -9.47
C ALA A 172 13.92 1.04 -10.38
N ASP A 173 12.94 1.90 -10.07
CA ASP A 173 11.69 2.12 -10.80
C ASP A 173 11.81 3.24 -11.85
#